data_AF-A0A940ENR9-F1
#
_entry.id   AF-A0A940ENR9-F1
#
_cell.length_a   1.000
_cell.length_b   1.000
_cell.length_c   1.000
_cell.angle_alpha   90.00
_cell.angle_beta   90.00
_cell.angle_gamma   90.00
#
_symmetry.space_group_name_H-M   'P 1'
#
loop_
_entity.id
_entity.type
_entity.pdbx_description
1 polymer ?
#
loop_
_entity_poly.entity_id
_entity_poly.type
_entity_poly.pdbx_seq_one_letter_code
_entity_poly.pdbx_strand_id
1 'polypeptide(L)'
;MTLQDLLDKVCDGMSDNKTSQKLGITRNTFSRYRNGHKVPSDEVLDKFIEVSGLDPVEVYMAAYSEKIQNPIVAKAFRESRAHAA
;
A
#
# COMPACT_ATOMS: atom_id res chain seq x y z
N MET A 1 1.64 7.55 -6.37
CA MET A 1 2.31 6.76 -5.30
C MET A 1 2.43 5.30 -5.75
N THR A 2 3.56 4.64 -5.48
CA THR A 2 3.73 3.18 -5.68
C THR A 2 3.36 2.39 -4.42
N LEU A 3 3.25 1.06 -4.51
CA LEU A 3 3.05 0.22 -3.31
C LEU A 3 4.22 0.34 -2.33
N GLN A 4 5.47 0.53 -2.78
CA GLN A 4 6.60 0.70 -1.86
C GLN A 4 6.51 2.03 -1.11
N ASP A 5 6.19 3.12 -1.81
CA ASP A 5 5.97 4.43 -1.17
C ASP A 5 4.85 4.35 -0.13
N LEU A 6 3.78 3.62 -0.43
CA LEU A 6 2.69 3.36 0.51
C LEU A 6 3.19 2.62 1.75
N LEU A 7 3.97 1.54 1.58
CA LEU A 7 4.52 0.78 2.70
C LEU A 7 5.48 1.62 3.56
N ASP A 8 6.28 2.51 2.95
CA ASP A 8 7.14 3.44 3.67
C ASP A 8 6.35 4.45 4.50
N LYS A 9 5.31 5.03 3.92
CA LYS A 9 4.40 5.95 4.63
C LYS A 9 3.67 5.25 5.78
N VAL A 10 3.23 4.00 5.59
CA VAL A 10 2.58 3.20 6.63
C VAL A 10 3.57 2.83 7.75
N CYS A 11 4.84 2.61 7.41
CA CYS A 11 5.88 2.38 8.42
C CYS A 11 6.16 3.62 9.27
N ASP A 12 6.12 4.83 8.70
CA ASP A 12 6.33 6.10 9.42
C ASP A 12 7.59 6.07 10.32
N GLY A 13 8.70 5.59 9.76
CA GLY A 13 9.98 5.43 10.47
C GLY A 13 10.06 4.24 11.45
N MET A 14 8.99 3.47 11.65
CA MET A 14 9.00 2.23 12.40
C MET A 14 9.63 1.08 11.59
N SER A 15 10.06 0.03 12.30
CA SER A 15 10.51 -1.20 11.65
C SER A 15 9.33 -2.02 11.13
N ASP A 16 9.53 -2.74 10.02
CA ASP A 16 8.54 -3.64 9.42
C ASP A 16 7.87 -4.59 10.42
N ASN A 17 8.63 -5.04 11.43
CA ASN A 17 8.10 -5.91 12.48
C ASN A 17 7.07 -5.17 13.35
N LYS A 18 7.39 -3.95 13.81
CA LYS A 18 6.45 -3.13 14.59
C LYS A 18 5.24 -2.75 13.76
N THR A 19 5.46 -2.36 12.50
CA THR A 19 4.37 -2.04 11.56
C THR A 19 3.45 -3.24 11.35
N SER A 20 3.99 -4.45 11.14
CA SER A 20 3.18 -5.66 11.00
C SER A 20 2.32 -5.96 12.23
N GLN A 21 2.85 -5.73 13.44
CA GLN A 21 2.11 -5.90 14.68
C GLN A 21 0.97 -4.88 14.79
N LYS A 22 1.23 -3.60 14.47
CA LYS A 22 0.22 -2.53 14.46
C LYS A 22 -0.94 -2.85 13.50
N LEU A 23 -0.61 -3.45 12.36
CA LEU A 23 -1.57 -3.88 11.34
C LEU A 23 -2.28 -5.21 11.66
N GLY A 24 -1.87 -5.90 12.72
CA GLY A 24 -2.39 -7.23 13.07
C GLY A 24 -2.11 -8.28 11.99
N ILE A 25 -0.96 -8.19 11.31
CA ILE A 25 -0.50 -9.18 10.33
C ILE A 25 0.85 -9.75 10.72
N THR A 26 1.25 -10.86 10.10
CA THR A 26 2.59 -11.42 10.35
C THR A 26 3.68 -10.58 9.67
N ARG A 27 4.87 -10.53 10.27
CA ARG A 27 6.07 -9.92 9.64
C ARG A 27 6.37 -10.52 8.26
N ASN A 28 6.17 -11.82 8.08
CA ASN A 28 6.38 -12.49 6.79
C ASN A 28 5.40 -11.97 5.73
N THR A 29 4.14 -11.75 6.11
CA THR A 29 3.14 -11.12 5.22
C THR A 29 3.60 -9.74 4.77
N PHE A 30 4.05 -8.89 5.70
CA PHE A 30 4.54 -7.55 5.38
C PHE A 30 5.79 -7.61 4.47
N SER A 31 6.73 -8.51 4.76
CA SER A 31 7.90 -8.76 3.92
C SER A 31 7.53 -9.18 2.49
N ARG A 32 6.50 -10.01 2.31
CA ARG A 32 6.03 -10.38 0.96
C ARG A 32 5.50 -9.18 0.17
N TYR A 33 4.92 -8.18 0.84
CA TYR A 33 4.53 -6.92 0.19
C TYR A 33 5.76 -6.12 -0.23
N ARG A 34 6.74 -5.97 0.66
CA ARG A 34 8.02 -5.29 0.37
C ARG A 34 8.75 -5.88 -0.83
N ASN A 35 8.73 -7.21 -0.97
CA ASN A 35 9.42 -7.90 -2.05
C ASN A 35 8.55 -8.13 -3.30
N GLY A 36 7.34 -7.55 -3.37
CA GLY A 36 6.46 -7.68 -4.54
C GLY A 36 5.89 -9.10 -4.76
N HIS A 37 6.03 -10.00 -3.80
CA HIS A 37 5.51 -11.37 -3.88
C HIS A 37 4.01 -11.45 -3.58
N LYS A 38 3.45 -10.42 -2.95
CA LYS A 38 2.04 -10.35 -2.62
C LYS A 38 1.57 -8.90 -2.67
N VAL A 39 0.31 -8.70 -3.01
CA VAL A 39 -0.39 -7.40 -2.85
C VAL A 39 -1.32 -7.50 -1.63
N PRO A 40 -1.45 -6.44 -0.82
CA PRO A 40 -2.41 -6.43 0.29
C PRO A 40 -3.85 -6.69 -0.18
N SER A 41 -4.68 -7.27 0.68
CA SER A 41 -6.13 -7.36 0.48
C SER A 41 -6.79 -6.04 0.91
N ASP A 42 -8.02 -5.81 0.46
CA ASP A 42 -8.80 -4.62 0.80
C ASP A 42 -8.89 -4.41 2.33
N GLU A 43 -9.18 -5.46 3.10
CA GLU A 43 -9.17 -5.43 4.57
C GLU A 43 -7.84 -4.94 5.18
N VAL A 44 -6.70 -5.22 4.52
CA VAL A 44 -5.38 -4.77 4.98
C VAL A 44 -5.13 -3.33 4.51
N LEU A 45 -5.64 -2.94 3.34
CA LEU A 45 -5.58 -1.57 2.85
C LEU A 45 -6.41 -0.62 3.71
N ASP A 46 -7.58 -1.05 4.19
CA ASP A 46 -8.39 -0.30 5.15
C ASP A 46 -7.62 -0.07 6.45
N LYS A 47 -6.90 -1.09 6.94
CA LYS A 47 -6.00 -0.91 8.08
C LYS A 47 -4.85 0.04 7.78
N PHE A 48 -4.31 0.06 6.55
CA PHE A 48 -3.28 1.03 6.17
C PHE A 48 -3.85 2.45 6.31
N ILE A 49 -5.06 2.70 5.79
CA ILE A 49 -5.78 3.97 5.90
C ILE A 49 -5.95 4.36 7.38
N GLU A 50 -6.49 3.45 8.20
CA GLU A 50 -6.72 3.70 9.63
C GLU A 50 -5.44 4.08 10.39
N VAL A 51 -4.34 3.37 10.15
CA VAL A 51 -3.10 3.57 10.94
C VAL A 51 -2.23 4.73 10.46
N SER A 52 -2.42 5.19 9.23
CA SER A 52 -1.58 6.21 8.58
C SER A 52 -2.32 7.50 8.25
N GLY A 53 -3.65 7.49 8.22
CA GLY A 53 -4.47 8.63 7.80
C GLY A 53 -4.32 8.99 6.32
N LEU A 54 -3.77 8.09 5.50
CA LEU A 54 -3.62 8.31 4.06
C LEU A 54 -4.98 8.33 3.35
N ASP A 55 -5.03 9.04 2.23
CA ASP A 55 -6.22 9.06 1.37
C ASP A 55 -6.57 7.65 0.87
N PRO A 56 -7.84 7.20 1.07
CA PRO A 56 -8.25 5.86 0.65
C PRO A 56 -7.99 5.60 -0.83
N VAL A 57 -8.31 6.55 -1.71
CA VAL A 57 -8.17 6.33 -3.15
C VAL A 57 -6.70 6.17 -3.52
N GLU A 58 -5.80 6.99 -2.97
CA GLU A 58 -4.36 6.84 -3.18
C GLU A 58 -3.82 5.48 -2.69
N VAL A 59 -4.28 5.00 -1.53
CA VAL A 59 -3.90 3.70 -0.96
C VAL A 59 -4.31 2.56 -1.91
N TYR A 60 -5.57 2.56 -2.35
CA TYR A 60 -6.11 1.54 -3.23
C TYR A 60 -5.45 1.59 -4.62
N MET A 61 -5.24 2.77 -5.20
CA MET A 61 -4.57 2.94 -6.49
C MET A 61 -3.12 2.44 -6.46
N ALA A 62 -2.38 2.74 -5.39
CA ALA A 62 -1.00 2.29 -5.22
C ALA A 62 -0.93 0.75 -5.21
N ALA A 63 -1.80 0.07 -4.45
CA ALA A 63 -1.83 -1.38 -4.37
C ALA A 63 -2.30 -2.04 -5.69
N TYR A 64 -3.34 -1.50 -6.33
CA TYR A 64 -3.87 -2.08 -7.56
C TYR A 64 -2.98 -1.85 -8.78
N SER A 65 -2.18 -0.78 -8.80
CA SER A 65 -1.20 -0.53 -9.87
C SER A 65 -0.22 -1.69 -10.06
N GLU A 66 0.12 -2.42 -9.00
CA GLU A 66 1.04 -3.58 -9.03
C GLU A 66 0.44 -4.82 -9.71
N LYS A 67 -0.89 -4.89 -9.83
CA LYS A 67 -1.56 -6.00 -10.53
C LYS A 67 -1.68 -5.75 -12.03
N ILE A 68 -1.48 -4.52 -12.49
CA ILE A 68 -1.72 -4.10 -13.88
C ILE A 68 -0.49 -4.41 -14.73
N GLN A 69 -0.65 -5.32 -15.70
CA GLN A 69 0.43 -5.72 -16.61
C GLN A 69 0.73 -4.67 -17.68
N ASN A 70 -0.25 -3.84 -18.04
CA ASN A 70 -0.04 -2.76 -19.02
C ASN A 70 0.71 -1.60 -18.36
N PRO A 71 1.95 -1.29 -18.77
CA PRO A 71 2.78 -0.28 -18.11
C PRO A 71 2.22 1.14 -18.20
N ILE A 72 1.48 1.46 -19.28
CA ILE A 72 0.85 2.78 -19.45
C ILE A 72 -0.27 2.95 -18.43
N VAL A 73 -1.11 1.92 -18.25
CA VAL A 73 -2.22 1.95 -17.31
C VAL A 73 -1.71 1.91 -15.86
N ALA A 74 -0.70 1.07 -15.56
CA ALA A 74 -0.09 1.02 -14.24
C ALA A 74 0.52 2.38 -13.84
N LYS A 75 1.18 3.06 -14.80
CA LYS A 75 1.69 4.42 -14.61
C LYS A 75 0.57 5.42 -14.35
N ALA A 76 -0.52 5.37 -15.12
CA ALA A 76 -1.66 6.26 -14.91
C ALA A 76 -2.28 6.09 -13.51
N PHE A 77 -2.37 4.87 -12.98
CA PHE A 77 -2.84 4.63 -11.60
C PHE A 77 -1.90 5.22 -10.56
N ARG A 78 -0.57 5.11 -10.76
CA ARG A 78 0.43 5.67 -9.84
C ARG A 78 0.46 7.21 -9.86
N GLU A 79 0.11 7.83 -10.98
CA GLU A 79 0.15 9.28 -11.17
C GLU A 79 -1.22 9.96 -10.97
N SER A 80 -2.29 9.17 -10.97
CA SER A 80 -3.64 9.63 -10.64
C SER A 80 -3.65 10.27 -9.25
N ARG A 81 -3.92 11.58 -9.21
CA ARG A 81 -4.34 12.23 -7.97
C ARG A 81 -5.85 12.10 -7.87
N ALA A 82 -6.33 11.49 -6.79
CA ALA A 82 -7.73 11.55 -6.46
C ALA A 82 -8.09 13.02 -6.19
N HIS A 83 -8.91 13.63 -7.04
CA HIS A 83 -9.66 14.81 -6.64
C HIS A 83 -10.88 14.30 -5.90
N ALA A 84 -10.89 14.43 -4.57
CA ALA A 84 -12.13 14.35 -3.82
C ALA A 84 -13.07 15.45 -4.36
N ALA A 85 -14.16 15.03 -4.99
CA ALA A 85 -15.25 15.90 -5.41
C ALA A 85 -16.09 16.33 -4.20
#